data_AF-A0A939B018-F1
#
_entry.id   AF-A0A939B018-F1
#
_cell.length_a   1.000
_cell.length_b   1.000
_cell.length_c   1.000
_cell.angle_alpha   90.00
_cell.angle_beta   90.00
_cell.angle_gamma   90.00
#
_symmetry.space_group_name_H-M   'P 1'
#
loop_
_entity.id
_entity.type
_entity.pdbx_description
1 polymer ?
#
loop_
_entity_poly.entity_id
_entity_poly.type
_entity_poly.pdbx_seq_one_letter_code
_entity_poly.pdbx_strand_id
1 'polypeptide(L)'
;MSLSALRAFASSVSADPQLRDKLHAASGVDDVVSIAAAHGHAVEKRVLLREHGKALSAADDHELAAINSWGDALLHAFGSSEEAIDKA
;
A
#
# COMPACT_ATOMS: atom_id res chain seq x y z
N MET A 1 8.20 2.28 -13.42
CA MET A 1 8.49 2.58 -12.00
C MET A 1 8.21 1.35 -11.14
N SER A 2 9.10 1.06 -10.18
CA SER A 2 9.33 -0.26 -9.56
C SER A 2 8.62 -0.47 -8.21
N LEU A 3 8.49 -1.74 -7.81
CA LEU A 3 8.01 -2.19 -6.49
C LEU A 3 8.70 -1.49 -5.30
N SER A 4 9.96 -1.07 -5.47
CA SER A 4 10.70 -0.31 -4.46
C SER A 4 10.10 1.07 -4.17
N ALA A 5 9.53 1.76 -5.16
CA ALA A 5 8.83 3.03 -4.94
C ALA A 5 7.53 2.83 -4.15
N LEU A 6 6.82 1.72 -4.38
CA LEU A 6 5.63 1.35 -3.61
C LEU A 6 5.96 1.07 -2.14
N ARG A 7 7.06 0.35 -1.88
CA ARG A 7 7.53 0.11 -0.51
C ARG A 7 7.96 1.40 0.19
N ALA A 8 8.73 2.26 -0.48
CA ALA A 8 9.14 3.55 0.08
C ALA A 8 7.93 4.45 0.39
N PHE A 9 6.92 4.44 -0.48
CA PHE A 9 5.68 5.15 -0.25
C PHE A 9 4.90 4.56 0.94
N ALA A 10 4.74 3.24 1.00
CA ALA A 10 4.08 2.57 2.12
C ALA A 10 4.79 2.83 3.45
N SER A 11 6.13 2.82 3.49
CA SER A 11 6.89 3.21 4.69
C SER A 11 6.60 4.66 5.10
N SER A 12 6.45 5.57 4.13
CA SER A 12 6.08 6.97 4.41
C SER A 12 4.67 7.08 5.00
N VAL A 13 3.71 6.31 4.47
CA VAL A 13 2.33 6.23 4.98
C VAL A 13 2.28 5.63 6.39
N SER A 14 3.10 4.62 6.67
CA SER A 14 3.22 4.04 8.02
C SER A 14 3.80 5.04 9.02
N ALA A 15 4.73 5.90 8.59
CA ALA A 15 5.39 6.87 9.47
C ALA A 15 4.62 8.18 9.66
N ASP A 16 3.70 8.54 8.76
CA ASP A 16 2.94 9.80 8.79
C ASP A 16 1.43 9.57 8.94
N PRO A 17 0.85 9.83 10.14
CA PRO A 17 -0.59 9.71 10.37
C PRO A 17 -1.45 10.58 9.46
N GLN A 18 -1.01 11.79 9.11
CA GLN A 18 -1.78 12.67 8.23
C GLN A 18 -1.80 12.14 6.79
N LEU A 19 -0.68 11.56 6.34
CA LEU A 19 -0.62 10.87 5.06
C LEU A 19 -1.50 9.62 5.04
N ARG A 20 -1.54 8.88 6.16
CA ARG A 20 -2.43 7.73 6.33
C ARG A 20 -3.89 8.13 6.23
N ASP A 21 -4.33 9.19 6.90
CA ASP A 21 -5.70 9.68 6.85
C ASP A 21 -6.09 10.14 5.43
N LYS A 22 -5.18 10.85 4.74
CA LYS A 22 -5.38 11.25 3.33
C LYS A 22 -5.53 10.04 2.42
N LEU A 23 -4.72 9.01 2.63
CA LEU A 23 -4.76 7.80 1.81
C LEU A 23 -5.99 6.93 2.13
N HIS A 24 -6.42 6.91 3.39
CA HIS A 24 -7.66 6.26 3.80
C HIS A 24 -8.89 6.93 3.15
N ALA A 25 -8.86 8.25 2.98
CA ALA A 25 -9.90 9.02 2.29
C ALA A 25 -9.87 8.92 0.74
N ALA A 26 -8.90 8.20 0.16
CA ALA A 26 -8.78 8.06 -1.29
C ALA A 26 -9.99 7.29 -1.85
N SER A 27 -10.66 7.88 -2.86
CA SER A 27 -11.85 7.29 -3.48
C SER A 27 -11.51 6.16 -4.46
N GLY A 28 -10.27 6.15 -4.96
CA GLY A 28 -9.79 5.15 -5.90
C GLY A 28 -8.28 5.12 -6.07
N VAL A 29 -7.82 4.19 -6.89
CA VAL A 29 -6.39 3.97 -7.17
C VAL A 29 -5.71 5.17 -7.84
N ASP A 30 -6.44 6.00 -8.60
CA ASP A 30 -5.89 7.21 -9.21
C ASP A 30 -5.54 8.27 -8.15
N ASP A 31 -6.35 8.38 -7.08
CA ASP A 31 -6.06 9.25 -5.94
C ASP A 31 -4.81 8.76 -5.20
N VAL A 32 -4.65 7.45 -5.01
CA VAL A 32 -3.45 6.85 -4.40
C VAL A 32 -2.19 7.21 -5.19
N VAL A 33 -2.23 7.09 -6.51
CA VAL A 33 -1.11 7.45 -7.38
C VAL A 33 -0.82 8.96 -7.31
N SER A 34 -1.86 9.79 -7.26
CA SER A 34 -1.71 11.24 -7.11
C SER A 34 -1.08 11.62 -5.77
N ILE A 35 -1.54 11.02 -4.67
CA ILE A 35 -1.00 11.22 -3.32
C ILE A 35 0.46 10.77 -3.26
N ALA A 36 0.80 9.61 -3.83
CA ALA A 36 2.17 9.13 -3.92
C ALA A 36 3.07 10.11 -4.68
N ALA A 37 2.61 10.60 -5.84
CA ALA A 37 3.34 11.58 -6.65
C ALA A 37 3.57 12.90 -5.90
N ALA A 38 2.57 13.39 -5.15
CA ALA A 38 2.69 14.58 -4.31
C ALA A 38 3.74 14.44 -3.19
N HIS A 39 4.06 13.21 -2.79
CA HIS A 39 5.08 12.88 -1.79
C HIS A 39 6.41 12.43 -2.42
N GLY A 40 6.61 12.68 -3.73
CA GLY A 40 7.86 12.39 -4.42
C GLY A 40 8.02 10.93 -4.88
N HIS A 41 6.97 10.12 -4.75
CA HIS A 41 7.00 8.71 -5.15
C HIS A 41 6.34 8.55 -6.53
N ALA A 42 7.12 8.14 -7.53
CA ALA A 42 6.58 7.83 -8.85
C ALA A 42 6.01 6.40 -8.85
N VAL A 43 4.71 6.26 -8.62
CA VAL A 43 4.00 4.97 -8.61
C VAL A 43 3.24 4.77 -9.91
N GLU A 44 3.39 3.61 -10.56
CA GLU A 44 2.56 3.24 -11.71
C GLU A 44 1.29 2.52 -11.29
N LYS A 45 0.13 3.04 -11.70
CA LYS A 45 -1.20 2.45 -11.46
C LYS A 45 -1.26 0.95 -11.76
N ARG A 46 -0.70 0.52 -12.91
CA ARG A 46 -0.70 -0.90 -13.32
C ARG A 46 0.10 -1.79 -12.38
N VAL A 47 1.20 -1.27 -11.83
CA VAL A 47 2.04 -1.99 -10.88
C VAL A 47 1.32 -2.07 -9.54
N LEU A 48 0.76 -0.95 -9.06
CA LEU A 48 -0.06 -0.92 -7.84
C LEU A 48 -1.21 -1.93 -7.90
N LEU A 49 -2.02 -1.93 -8.96
CA LEU A 49 -3.13 -2.86 -9.13
C LEU A 49 -2.69 -4.33 -9.19
N ARG A 50 -1.60 -4.62 -9.92
CA ARG A 50 -1.08 -5.98 -10.04
C ARG A 50 -0.61 -6.52 -8.69
N GLU A 51 0.11 -5.72 -7.94
CA GLU A 51 0.69 -6.13 -6.67
C GLU A 51 -0.38 -6.16 -5.56
N HIS A 52 -1.37 -5.25 -5.57
CA HIS A 52 -2.59 -5.40 -4.75
C HIS A 52 -3.32 -6.70 -5.04
N GLY A 53 -3.56 -7.02 -6.32
CA GLY A 53 -4.24 -8.26 -6.69
C GLY A 53 -3.51 -9.51 -6.19
N LYS A 54 -2.17 -9.52 -6.23
CA LYS A 54 -1.36 -10.61 -5.67
C LYS A 54 -1.50 -10.70 -4.15
N ALA A 55 -1.36 -9.58 -3.44
CA ALA A 55 -1.48 -9.55 -1.98
C ALA A 55 -2.86 -10.04 -1.52
N LEU A 56 -3.93 -9.51 -2.13
CA LEU A 56 -5.30 -9.91 -1.82
C LEU A 56 -5.58 -11.38 -2.15
N SER A 57 -4.97 -11.93 -3.21
CA SER A 57 -5.14 -13.35 -3.56
C SER A 57 -4.43 -14.31 -2.61
N ALA A 58 -3.50 -13.81 -1.80
CA ALA A 58 -2.72 -14.58 -0.84
C ALA A 58 -3.15 -14.36 0.62
N ALA A 59 -4.05 -13.41 0.86
CA ALA A 59 -4.53 -13.03 2.18
C ALA A 59 -5.65 -13.96 2.66
N ASP A 60 -5.69 -14.21 3.97
CA ASP A 60 -6.78 -14.95 4.60
C ASP A 60 -8.05 -14.07 4.72
N ASP A 61 -9.22 -14.70 4.80
CA ASP A 61 -10.52 -14.00 4.89
C ASP A 61 -10.57 -12.98 6.04
N HIS A 62 -9.89 -13.27 7.16
CA HIS A 62 -9.80 -12.34 8.31
C HIS A 62 -9.01 -11.07 7.97
N GLU A 63 -7.92 -11.20 7.22
CA GLU A 63 -7.09 -10.07 6.77
C GLU A 63 -7.85 -9.25 5.73
N LEU A 64 -8.54 -9.91 4.80
CA LEU A 64 -9.40 -9.26 3.82
C LEU A 64 -10.53 -8.45 4.48
N ALA A 65 -11.13 -8.98 5.55
CA ALA A 65 -12.16 -8.28 6.33
C ALA A 65 -11.64 -7.03 7.06
N ALA A 66 -10.32 -6.93 7.30
CA ALA A 66 -9.70 -5.78 7.93
C ALA A 66 -9.41 -4.62 6.94
N ILE A 67 -9.45 -4.88 5.62
CA ILE A 67 -9.19 -3.87 4.59
C ILE A 67 -10.45 -3.04 4.34
N ASN A 68 -10.45 -1.79 4.83
CA ASN A 68 -11.59 -0.88 4.71
C ASN A 68 -11.34 0.30 3.75
N SER A 69 -10.12 0.43 3.24
CA SER A 69 -9.72 1.51 2.33
C SER A 69 -8.59 1.07 1.40
N TRP A 70 -8.33 1.88 0.37
CA TRP A 70 -7.16 1.71 -0.49
C TRP A 70 -5.83 1.89 0.26
N GLY A 71 -5.83 2.69 1.33
CA GLY A 71 -4.68 2.84 2.22
C GLY A 71 -4.38 1.57 3.00
N ASP A 72 -5.41 0.92 3.54
CA ASP A 72 -5.26 -0.36 4.25
C ASP A 72 -4.78 -1.45 3.30
N ALA A 73 -5.34 -1.50 2.07
CA ALA A 73 -4.88 -2.43 1.04
C ALA A 73 -3.41 -2.19 0.66
N LEU A 74 -2.97 -0.93 0.59
CA LEU A 74 -1.57 -0.58 0.33
C LEU A 74 -0.65 -1.01 1.47
N LEU A 75 -1.05 -0.75 2.72
CA LEU A 75 -0.28 -1.15 3.89
C LEU A 75 -0.25 -2.67 4.07
N HIS A 76 -1.33 -3.36 3.75
CA HIS A 76 -1.37 -4.82 3.72
C HIS A 76 -0.41 -5.37 2.65
N ALA A 77 -0.40 -4.81 1.45
CA ALA A 77 0.46 -5.29 0.36
C ALA A 77 1.94 -4.91 0.48
N PHE A 78 2.27 -3.79 1.15
CA PHE A 78 3.64 -3.22 1.14
C PHE A 78 4.13 -2.64 2.46
N GLY A 79 3.27 -2.50 3.46
CA GLY A 79 3.57 -1.89 4.77
C GLY A 79 4.33 -2.81 5.72
N SER A 80 4.18 -4.13 5.55
CA SER A 80 4.98 -5.12 6.27
C SER A 80 6.35 -5.29 5.61
N SER A 81 7.28 -4.39 5.92
CA SER A 81 8.71 -4.63 5.66
C SER A 81 9.42 -5.35 6.82
N GLU A 82 8.68 -5.93 7.76
CA GLU A 82 9.19 -6.81 8.81
C GLU A 82 8.33 -8.08 8.88
N GLU A 83 8.61 -9.04 7.99
CA GLU A 83 8.42 -10.48 8.26
C GLU A 83 9.09 -11.31 7.15
N ALA A 84 10.42 -11.22 7.11
CA ALA A 84 11.30 -12.28 6.62
C ALA A 84 12.56 -12.38 7.51
N ILE A 85 12.42 -12.01 8.78
CA ILE A 85 13.36 -12.34 9.84
C ILE A 85 12.54 -13.16 10.84
N ASP A 86 12.97 -14.41 11.03
CA ASP A 86 12.46 -15.38 12.01
C ASP A 86 11.28 -16.29 11.62
N LYS A 87 11.51 -17.16 10.64
CA LYS A 87 11.11 -18.58 10.72
C LYS A 87 12.12 -19.48 10.00
N ALA A 88 13.28 -19.70 10.64
CA ALA A 88 14.07 -20.94 10.60
C ALA A 88 15.29 -20.83 11.52
#